data_AF-A0A357TCR5-F1
#
_entry.id   AF-A0A357TCR5-F1
#
_cell.length_a   1.000
_cell.length_b   1.000
_cell.length_c   1.000
_cell.angle_alpha   90.00
_cell.angle_beta   90.00
_cell.angle_gamma   90.00
#
_symmetry.space_group_name_H-M   'P 1'
#
loop_
_entity.id
_entity.type
_entity.pdbx_description
1 polymer ?
#
loop_
_entity_poly.entity_id
_entity_poly.type
_entity_poly.pdbx_seq_one_letter_code
_entity_poly.pdbx_strand_id
1 'polypeptide(L)'
;MIVISLRGKAKIVLAVVALALFAVLLVNFFPFQIGKNFIASVMGENDLKPIYSVDTDEKKVALSLDACWGAEKTEKILDILDKYKVKTTFFW
;
A
#
# COMPACT_ATOMS: atom_id res chain seq x y z
N MET A 1 -37.07 24.57 23.01
CA MET A 1 -37.23 23.55 24.06
C MET A 1 -38.22 22.51 23.56
N ILE A 2 -37.76 21.44 22.92
CA ILE A 2 -38.66 20.41 22.35
C ILE A 2 -38.99 19.43 23.48
N VAL A 3 -40.14 19.63 24.13
CA VAL A 3 -40.66 18.71 25.16
C VAL A 3 -41.52 17.68 24.47
N ILE A 4 -40.95 16.53 24.12
CA ILE A 4 -41.71 15.42 23.51
C ILE A 4 -42.40 14.63 24.63
N SER A 5 -43.65 14.98 24.93
CA SER A 5 -44.52 14.20 25.81
C SER A 5 -45.05 12.96 25.06
N LEU A 6 -44.34 11.83 25.21
CA LEU A 6 -44.77 10.54 24.66
C LEU A 6 -45.41 9.69 25.75
N ARG A 7 -46.66 9.23 25.52
CA ARG A 7 -47.33 8.20 26.34
C ARG A 7 -46.47 6.93 26.38
N GLY A 8 -46.46 6.21 27.50
CA GLY A 8 -45.49 5.13 27.80
C GLY A 8 -45.22 4.11 26.68
N LYS A 9 -46.25 3.71 25.92
CA LYS A 9 -46.10 2.80 24.78
C LYS A 9 -45.25 3.38 23.64
N ALA A 10 -45.39 4.68 23.34
CA ALA A 10 -44.64 5.34 22.28
C ALA A 10 -43.16 5.56 22.65
N LYS A 11 -42.85 5.73 23.95
CA LYS A 11 -41.46 5.72 24.46
C LYS A 11 -40.79 4.35 24.26
N ILE A 12 -41.52 3.28 24.52
CA ILE A 12 -41.03 1.91 24.32
C ILE A 12 -40.78 1.65 22.83
N VAL A 13 -41.70 2.03 21.95
CA VAL A 13 -41.52 1.89 20.50
C VAL A 13 -40.30 2.67 20.00
N LEU A 14 -40.13 3.92 20.43
CA LEU A 14 -38.95 4.71 20.07
C LEU A 14 -37.64 4.10 20.59
N ALA A 15 -37.62 3.57 21.81
CA ALA A 15 -36.44 2.90 22.36
C ALA A 15 -36.08 1.63 21.56
N VAL A 16 -37.08 0.83 21.16
CA VAL A 16 -36.88 -0.37 20.35
C VAL A 16 -36.38 -0.02 18.95
N VAL A 17 -36.93 1.01 18.32
CA VAL A 17 -36.49 1.48 17.00
C VAL A 17 -35.05 2.02 17.07
N ALA A 18 -34.72 2.80 18.09
CA ALA A 18 -33.36 3.30 18.29
C ALA A 18 -32.35 2.17 18.52
N LEU A 19 -32.73 1.14 19.30
CA LEU A 19 -31.89 -0.04 19.52
C LEU A 19 -31.68 -0.85 18.24
N ALA A 20 -32.73 -1.02 17.43
CA ALA A 20 -32.64 -1.71 16.14
C ALA A 20 -31.74 -0.96 15.16
N LEU A 21 -31.86 0.36 15.07
CA LEU A 21 -30.99 1.20 14.25
C LEU A 21 -29.53 1.13 14.71
N PHE A 22 -29.30 1.14 16.03
CA PHE A 22 -27.96 0.99 16.59
C PHE A 22 -27.35 -0.38 16.28
N ALA A 23 -28.14 -1.45 16.37
CA ALA A 23 -27.70 -2.79 16.00
C ALA A 23 -27.34 -2.90 14.51
N VAL A 24 -28.15 -2.30 13.62
CA VAL A 24 -27.85 -2.23 12.19
C VAL A 24 -26.54 -1.47 11.93
N LEU A 25 -26.32 -0.34 12.61
CA LEU A 25 -25.07 0.42 12.48
C LEU A 25 -23.86 -0.40 12.96
N LEU A 26 -23.97 -1.10 14.08
CA LEU A 26 -22.90 -1.97 14.58
C LEU A 26 -22.55 -3.10 13.62
N VAL A 27 -23.57 -3.79 13.08
CA VAL A 27 -23.38 -4.90 12.12
C VAL A 27 -22.76 -4.42 10.81
N ASN A 28 -22.98 -3.16 10.39
CA ASN A 28 -22.34 -2.62 9.19
C ASN A 28 -20.95 -2.03 9.44
N PHE A 29 -20.69 -1.49 10.63
CA PHE A 29 -19.43 -0.80 10.94
C PHE A 29 -18.33 -1.75 11.43
N PHE A 30 -18.67 -2.78 12.22
CA PHE A 30 -17.70 -3.74 12.77
C PHE A 30 -17.00 -4.61 11.72
N PRO A 31 -17.71 -5.30 10.80
CA PRO A 31 -17.05 -6.14 9.79
C PRO A 31 -16.28 -5.29 8.76
N PHE A 32 -16.67 -4.04 8.55
CA PHE A 32 -15.94 -3.10 7.69
C PHE A 32 -14.56 -2.75 8.27
N GLN A 33 -14.45 -2.58 9.59
CA GLN A 33 -13.17 -2.32 10.25
C GLN A 33 -12.28 -3.56 10.36
N ILE A 34 -12.86 -4.72 10.72
CA ILE A 34 -12.11 -5.98 10.79
C ILE A 34 -11.64 -6.41 9.40
N GLY A 35 -12.50 -6.30 8.39
CA GLY A 35 -12.18 -6.62 7.00
C GLY A 35 -11.10 -5.70 6.45
N LYS A 36 -11.15 -4.40 6.70
CA LYS A 36 -10.09 -3.46 6.26
C LYS A 36 -8.74 -3.75 6.89
N ASN A 37 -8.69 -3.99 8.20
CA ASN A 37 -7.42 -4.24 8.88
C ASN A 37 -6.83 -5.61 8.50
N PHE A 38 -7.67 -6.61 8.30
CA PHE A 38 -7.26 -7.92 7.81
C PHE A 38 -6.78 -7.84 6.34
N ILE A 39 -7.54 -7.17 5.48
CA ILE A 39 -7.16 -6.94 4.07
C ILE A 39 -5.85 -6.15 3.97
N ALA A 40 -5.67 -5.07 4.75
CA ALA A 40 -4.43 -4.31 4.77
C ALA A 40 -3.24 -5.13 5.28
N SER A 41 -3.45 -5.98 6.30
CA SER A 41 -2.40 -6.86 6.84
C SER A 41 -2.00 -7.99 5.90
N VAL A 42 -2.92 -8.46 5.04
CA VAL A 42 -2.69 -9.59 4.11
C VAL A 42 -2.28 -9.11 2.72
N MET A 43 -2.82 -7.99 2.24
CA MET A 43 -2.45 -7.41 0.94
C MET A 43 -1.15 -6.60 1.02
N GLY A 44 -0.72 -6.19 2.21
CA GLY A 44 0.43 -5.32 2.40
C GLY A 44 0.16 -3.95 1.79
N GLU A 45 0.13 -2.92 2.62
CA GLU A 45 0.11 -1.53 2.14
C GLU A 45 1.51 -1.16 1.59
N ASN A 46 2.06 -1.99 0.71
CA ASN A 46 3.36 -1.80 0.12
C ASN A 46 3.17 -0.95 -1.15
N ASP A 47 2.95 0.35 -0.97
CA ASP A 47 3.12 1.37 -2.02
C ASP A 47 4.62 1.55 -2.34
N LEU A 48 5.33 0.43 -2.54
CA LEU A 48 6.72 0.41 -2.97
C LEU A 48 6.73 0.77 -4.44
N LYS A 49 7.06 2.03 -4.72
CA LYS A 49 7.24 2.50 -6.08
C LYS A 49 8.63 2.10 -6.58
N PRO A 50 8.77 1.68 -7.84
CA PRO A 50 10.06 1.41 -8.44
C PRO A 50 10.95 2.65 -8.39
N ILE A 51 12.23 2.44 -8.12
CA ILE A 51 13.24 3.51 -8.06
C ILE A 51 13.91 3.59 -9.44
N TYR A 52 13.61 4.66 -10.17
CA TYR A 52 14.21 4.92 -11.49
C TYR A 52 15.41 5.86 -11.44
N SER A 53 15.46 6.72 -10.43
CA SER A 53 16.54 7.68 -10.21
C SER A 53 16.56 8.08 -8.74
N VAL A 54 17.69 8.64 -8.31
CA VAL A 54 17.85 9.24 -6.98
C VAL A 54 18.40 10.65 -7.15
N ASP A 55 17.93 11.57 -6.31
CA ASP A 55 18.48 12.92 -6.28
C ASP A 55 19.91 12.89 -5.74
N THR A 56 20.80 13.64 -6.40
CA THR A 56 22.18 13.79 -5.97
C THR A 56 22.75 15.12 -6.47
N ASP A 57 23.50 15.80 -5.62
CA ASP A 57 24.22 17.03 -5.99
C ASP A 57 25.53 16.73 -6.74
N GLU A 58 25.94 15.46 -6.78
CA GLU A 58 27.15 15.01 -7.47
C GLU A 58 26.87 14.73 -8.95
N LYS A 59 27.79 15.11 -9.84
CA LYS A 59 27.68 14.82 -11.28
C LYS A 59 28.03 13.36 -11.59
N LYS A 60 27.18 12.42 -11.16
CA LYS A 60 27.37 10.97 -11.34
C LYS A 60 26.13 10.31 -11.92
N VAL A 61 26.36 9.18 -12.60
CA VAL A 61 25.31 8.29 -13.13
C VAL A 61 25.60 6.86 -12.70
N ALA A 62 24.55 6.07 -12.51
CA ALA A 62 24.65 4.63 -12.27
C ALA A 62 24.36 3.87 -13.57
N LEU A 63 25.11 2.81 -13.82
CA LEU A 63 24.89 1.90 -14.94
C LEU A 63 24.33 0.58 -14.41
N SER A 64 23.31 0.06 -15.09
CA SER A 64 22.77 -1.27 -14.89
C SER A 64 22.59 -1.99 -16.21
N LEU A 65 22.84 -3.29 -16.23
CA LEU A 65 22.80 -4.11 -17.44
C LEU A 65 21.89 -5.33 -17.20
N ASP A 66 20.89 -5.50 -18.07
CA ASP A 66 20.06 -6.70 -18.09
C ASP A 66 20.78 -7.78 -18.90
N ALA A 67 21.14 -8.88 -18.22
CA ALA A 67 22.06 -9.90 -18.69
C ALA A 67 21.35 -11.18 -19.16
N CYS A 68 20.17 -11.05 -19.79
CA CYS A 68 19.37 -12.21 -20.16
C CYS A 68 19.90 -12.97 -21.40
N TRP A 69 20.71 -12.34 -22.26
CA TRP A 69 21.24 -12.91 -23.51
C TRP A 69 22.58 -12.26 -23.91
N GLY A 70 23.30 -12.83 -24.89
CA GLY A 70 24.50 -12.21 -25.46
C GLY A 70 25.78 -12.36 -24.63
N ALA A 71 25.91 -13.50 -23.93
CA ALA A 71 27.04 -13.79 -23.03
C ALA A 71 28.42 -13.70 -23.71
N GLU A 72 28.49 -13.87 -25.03
CA GLU A 72 29.72 -13.71 -25.81
C GLU A 72 30.31 -12.29 -25.77
N LYS A 73 29.51 -11.28 -25.38
CA LYS A 73 29.96 -9.90 -25.23
C LYS A 73 30.36 -9.55 -23.79
N THR A 74 30.01 -10.39 -22.81
CA THR A 74 30.20 -10.09 -21.39
C THR A 74 31.66 -9.83 -21.05
N GLU A 75 32.59 -10.67 -21.51
CA GLU A 75 34.04 -10.49 -21.28
C GLU A 75 34.51 -9.11 -21.77
N LYS A 76 34.15 -8.73 -22.99
CA LYS A 76 34.52 -7.43 -23.55
C LYS A 76 33.89 -6.26 -22.77
N ILE A 77 32.68 -6.44 -22.26
CA ILE A 77 32.03 -5.43 -21.40
C ILE A 77 32.80 -5.29 -20.09
N LEU A 78 33.17 -6.41 -19.45
CA LEU A 78 33.96 -6.41 -18.21
C LEU A 78 35.33 -5.75 -18.41
N ASP A 79 36.05 -6.09 -19.50
CA ASP A 79 37.32 -5.45 -19.86
C ASP A 79 37.21 -3.91 -19.97
N ILE A 80 36.11 -3.42 -20.57
CA ILE A 80 35.86 -1.99 -20.70
C ILE A 80 35.57 -1.36 -19.34
N LEU A 81 34.74 -1.99 -18.52
CA LEU A 81 34.41 -1.51 -17.18
C LEU A 81 35.66 -1.41 -16.31
N ASP A 82 36.53 -2.42 -16.34
CA ASP A 82 37.80 -2.44 -15.60
C ASP A 82 38.77 -1.38 -16.11
N LYS A 83 38.89 -1.22 -17.43
CA LYS A 83 39.73 -0.17 -18.05
C LYS A 83 39.37 1.22 -17.54
N TYR A 84 38.07 1.52 -17.40
CA TYR A 84 37.59 2.81 -16.90
C TYR A 84 37.35 2.82 -15.38
N LYS A 85 37.61 1.71 -14.68
CA LYS A 85 37.39 1.53 -13.24
C LYS A 85 35.94 1.84 -12.83
N VAL A 86 34.99 1.46 -13.67
CA VAL A 86 33.56 1.68 -13.46
C VAL A 86 32.95 0.46 -12.79
N LYS A 87 32.18 0.68 -11.71
CA LYS A 87 31.34 -0.34 -11.10
C LYS A 87 29.94 -0.28 -11.71
N THR A 88 29.33 -1.44 -11.95
CA THR A 88 27.99 -1.56 -12.53
C THR A 88 27.22 -2.68 -11.85
N THR A 89 25.89 -2.66 -11.99
CA THR A 89 25.01 -3.76 -11.53
C THR A 89 24.54 -4.58 -12.73
N PHE A 90 24.61 -5.91 -12.62
CA PHE A 90 24.02 -6.83 -13.60
C PHE A 90 22.74 -7.46 -13.01
N PHE A 91 21.66 -7.43 -13.77
CA PHE A 91 20.40 -8.12 -13.45
C PHE A 91 20.27 -9.34 -14.35
N TRP A 92 20.01 -10.52 -13.76
CA TRP A 92 19.94 -11.82 -14.45
C TRP A 92 18.51 -12.33 -14.50
#